data_AF-A0A7Y1ZGF3-F1
#
_entry.id   AF-A0A7Y1ZGF3-F1
#
_cell.length_a   1.000
_cell.length_b   1.000
_cell.length_c   1.000
_cell.angle_alpha   90.00
_cell.angle_beta   90.00
_cell.angle_gamma   90.00
#
_symmetry.space_group_name_H-M   'P 1'
#
loop_
_entity.id
_entity.type
_entity.pdbx_description
1 polymer ?
#
loop_
_entity_poly.entity_id
_entity_poly.type
_entity_poly.pdbx_seq_one_letter_code
_entity_poly.pdbx_strand_id
1 'polypeptide(L)'
;MYNDIDRPANSNLVALTYLIYGLHLFSAVTGIITSAAVVTAFLTGWPSIIAVILNYIKRGDVRGTYLESHFSWQIRTFWFSLLWVVIAGVLFITVIGIPIAWVMVFLIGAWLLYRMVRGLLRLMDNRPINFN
;
A
#
# COMPACT_ATOMS: atom_id res chain seq x y z
N MET A 1 12.16 -21.43 16.35
CA MET A 1 13.16 -20.48 16.85
C MET A 1 12.83 -19.13 16.24
N TYR A 2 12.02 -18.32 16.93
CA TYR A 2 11.64 -16.96 16.51
C TYR A 2 12.17 -16.00 17.57
N ASN A 3 13.48 -15.78 17.54
CA ASN A 3 14.12 -14.68 18.22
C ASN A 3 14.44 -13.60 17.18
N ASP A 4 14.55 -12.37 17.66
CA ASP A 4 15.09 -11.18 17.00
C ASP A 4 14.05 -10.20 16.44
N ILE A 5 13.25 -9.67 17.37
CA ILE A 5 12.72 -8.30 17.27
C ILE A 5 12.86 -7.64 18.64
N ASP A 6 14.11 -7.37 19.04
CA ASP A 6 14.42 -7.05 20.44
C ASP A 6 14.36 -5.56 20.76
N ARG A 7 14.23 -4.69 19.75
CA ARG A 7 14.13 -3.24 19.96
C ARG A 7 12.67 -2.78 20.04
N PRO A 8 12.25 -2.15 21.16
CA PRO A 8 10.95 -1.50 21.22
C PRO A 8 10.88 -0.39 20.17
N ALA A 9 9.83 -0.41 19.35
CA ALA A 9 9.62 0.61 18.34
C ALA A 9 9.27 1.95 19.00
N ASN A 10 9.90 3.04 18.54
CA ASN A 10 9.58 4.39 18.97
C ASN A 10 8.11 4.73 18.62
N SER A 11 7.37 5.31 19.57
CA SER A 11 5.97 5.76 19.39
C SER A 11 5.77 6.65 18.15
N ASN A 12 6.73 7.50 17.80
CA ASN A 12 6.68 8.33 16.60
C ASN A 12 6.77 7.50 15.31
N LEU A 13 7.53 6.40 15.32
CA LEU A 13 7.62 5.48 14.18
C LEU A 13 6.35 4.64 14.03
N VAL A 14 5.72 4.28 15.15
CA VAL A 14 4.39 3.63 15.16
C VAL A 14 3.35 4.59 14.57
N ALA A 15 3.32 5.85 15.01
CA ALA A 15 2.42 6.88 14.47
C ALA A 15 2.65 7.13 12.98
N LEU A 16 3.91 7.19 12.53
CA LEU A 16 4.26 7.28 11.12
C LEU A 16 3.73 6.08 10.32
N THR A 17 3.80 4.88 10.88
CA THR A 17 3.30 3.66 10.21
C THR A 17 1.78 3.72 10.05
N TYR A 18 1.03 4.18 11.07
CA TYR A 18 -0.41 4.44 10.96
C TYR A 18 -0.73 5.51 9.91
N LEU A 19 0.05 6.59 9.88
CA LEU A 19 -0.11 7.65 8.88
C LEU A 19 0.06 7.09 7.46
N ILE A 20 1.08 6.28 7.22
CA ILE A 20 1.33 5.64 5.92
C ILE A 20 0.16 4.74 5.51
N TYR A 21 -0.39 3.94 6.42
CA TYR A 21 -1.60 3.16 6.14
C TYR A 21 -2.79 4.05 5.79
N GLY A 22 -3.00 5.14 6.53
CA GLY A 22 -4.06 6.11 6.26
C GLY A 22 -3.92 6.77 4.88
N LEU A 23 -2.70 7.15 4.49
CA LEU A 23 -2.43 7.76 3.19
C LEU A 23 -2.71 6.80 2.02
N HIS A 24 -2.30 5.54 2.14
CA HIS A 24 -2.61 4.53 1.11
C HIS A 24 -4.11 4.22 1.04
N LEU A 25 -4.79 4.10 2.18
CA LEU A 25 -6.21 3.82 2.22
C LEU A 25 -7.03 4.98 1.64
N PHE A 26 -6.68 6.22 2.01
CA PHE A 26 -7.30 7.42 1.45
C PHE A 26 -7.14 7.48 -0.08
N SER A 27 -5.93 7.22 -0.58
CA SER A 27 -5.63 7.13 -2.01
C SER A 27 -6.49 6.07 -2.73
N ALA A 28 -6.58 4.86 -2.15
CA ALA A 28 -7.35 3.77 -2.73
C ALA A 28 -8.87 4.07 -2.76
N VAL A 29 -9.42 4.58 -1.66
CA VAL A 29 -10.86 4.91 -1.56
C VAL A 29 -11.22 6.03 -2.53
N THR A 30 -10.43 7.10 -2.57
CA THR A 30 -10.68 8.22 -3.48
C THR A 30 -10.55 7.82 -4.95
N GLY A 31 -9.58 6.96 -5.30
CA GLY A 31 -9.40 6.44 -6.64
C GLY A 31 -10.54 5.54 -7.12
N ILE A 32 -11.20 4.80 -6.22
CA ILE A 32 -12.36 3.95 -6.56
C ILE A 32 -13.63 4.79 -6.77
N ILE A 33 -13.84 5.83 -5.95
CA ILE A 33 -15.06 6.66 -5.99
C ILE A 33 -15.09 7.59 -7.20
N THR A 34 -13.93 8.06 -7.67
CA THR A 34 -13.86 9.05 -8.76
C THR A 34 -13.42 8.40 -10.06
N SER A 35 -14.38 8.18 -10.97
CA SER A 35 -14.19 7.58 -12.30
C SER A 35 -13.16 8.35 -13.17
N ALA A 36 -11.90 7.90 -13.13
CA ALA A 36 -10.85 7.81 -14.16
C ALA A 36 -10.48 8.97 -15.13
N ALA A 37 -11.16 10.11 -15.23
CA ALA A 37 -10.78 11.11 -16.26
C ALA A 37 -9.74 12.13 -15.76
N VAL A 38 -8.45 11.74 -15.87
CA VAL A 38 -7.26 12.58 -16.06
C VAL A 38 -6.78 13.45 -14.87
N VAL A 39 -7.65 13.96 -13.99
CA VAL A 39 -7.24 14.81 -12.85
C VAL A 39 -7.06 14.02 -11.55
N THR A 40 -7.74 12.88 -11.41
CA THR A 40 -7.69 12.06 -10.19
C THR A 40 -6.46 11.19 -10.06
N ALA A 41 -5.84 10.72 -11.15
CA ALA A 41 -4.54 10.06 -11.09
C ALA A 41 -3.45 10.97 -10.45
N PHE A 42 -3.60 12.29 -10.57
CA PHE A 42 -2.70 13.29 -9.99
C PHE A 42 -3.05 13.63 -8.52
N LEU A 43 -4.34 13.68 -8.16
CA LEU A 43 -4.82 14.01 -6.81
C LEU A 43 -4.91 12.82 -5.84
N THR A 44 -4.98 11.57 -6.33
CA THR A 44 -5.10 10.38 -5.48
C THR A 44 -3.80 9.58 -5.42
N GLY A 45 -2.88 9.70 -6.38
CA GLY A 45 -1.59 9.00 -6.36
C GLY A 45 -0.55 9.64 -5.43
N TRP A 46 -0.54 10.97 -5.31
CA TRP A 46 0.48 11.71 -4.56
C TRP A 46 0.58 11.35 -3.07
N PRO A 47 -0.51 11.05 -2.31
CA PRO A 47 -0.39 10.61 -0.93
C PRO A 47 0.32 9.26 -0.82
N SER A 48 0.04 8.35 -1.77
CA SER A 48 0.70 7.04 -1.85
C SER A 48 2.17 7.14 -2.29
N ILE A 49 2.51 8.14 -3.12
CA ILE A 49 3.89 8.45 -3.49
C ILE A 49 4.66 8.99 -2.28
N ILE A 50 4.09 9.94 -1.54
CA ILE A 50 4.69 10.45 -0.29
C ILE A 50 4.90 9.29 0.69
N ALA A 51 3.90 8.42 0.85
CA ALA A 51 3.97 7.27 1.74
C ALA A 51 5.12 6.30 1.38
N VAL A 52 5.30 5.96 0.10
CA VAL A 52 6.41 5.08 -0.30
C VAL A 52 7.78 5.77 -0.20
N ILE A 53 7.86 7.08 -0.45
CA ILE A 53 9.08 7.87 -0.24
C ILE A 53 9.46 7.85 1.25
N LEU A 54 8.51 8.11 2.15
CA LEU A 54 8.71 8.04 3.59
C LEU A 54 9.16 6.64 4.02
N ASN A 55 8.56 5.59 3.45
CA ASN A 55 9.00 4.21 3.68
C ASN A 55 10.46 4.00 3.32
N TYR A 56 10.92 4.47 2.16
CA TYR A 56 12.33 4.33 1.78
C TYR A 56 13.27 5.15 2.66
N ILE A 57 12.92 6.41 2.95
CA ILE A 57 13.73 7.30 3.81
C ILE A 57 13.87 6.72 5.21
N LYS A 58 12.78 6.22 5.78
CA LYS A 58 12.72 5.72 7.17
C LYS A 58 12.98 4.22 7.32
N ARG A 59 13.28 3.52 6.22
CA ARG A 59 13.56 2.07 6.23
C ARG A 59 14.72 1.70 7.14
N GLY A 60 15.75 2.56 7.21
CA GLY A 60 16.89 2.34 8.10
C GLY A 60 16.52 2.39 9.58
N ASP A 61 15.60 3.30 9.94
CA ASP A 61 15.20 3.57 11.33
C ASP A 61 14.36 2.44 11.95
N VAL A 62 13.74 1.59 11.13
CA VAL A 62 12.88 0.49 11.58
C VAL A 62 13.59 -0.88 11.60
N ARG A 63 14.87 -0.95 11.24
CA ARG A 63 15.64 -2.21 11.21
C ARG A 63 15.69 -2.89 12.58
N GLY A 64 15.50 -4.21 12.58
CA GLY A 64 15.47 -5.00 13.82
C GLY A 64 14.22 -4.76 14.68
N THR A 65 13.20 -4.09 14.13
CA THR A 65 11.87 -3.96 14.72
C THR A 65 10.83 -4.66 13.87
N TYR A 66 9.64 -4.94 14.42
CA TYR A 66 8.56 -5.59 13.67
C TYR A 66 8.07 -4.74 12.51
N LEU A 67 8.30 -3.42 12.59
CA LEU A 67 7.98 -2.45 11.54
C LEU A 67 8.81 -2.66 10.26
N GLU A 68 9.98 -3.30 10.33
CA GLU A 68 10.78 -3.60 9.13
C GLU A 68 9.99 -4.43 8.10
N SER A 69 9.22 -5.40 8.60
CA SER A 69 8.33 -6.23 7.78
C SER A 69 7.13 -5.45 7.24
N HIS A 70 6.60 -4.49 8.01
CA HIS A 70 5.51 -3.59 7.57
C HIS A 70 5.96 -2.65 6.46
N PHE A 71 7.13 -2.02 6.61
CA PHE A 71 7.71 -1.16 5.59
C PHE A 71 7.95 -1.93 4.29
N SER A 72 8.53 -3.12 4.38
CA SER A 72 8.76 -3.98 3.22
C SER A 72 7.44 -4.42 2.55
N TRP A 73 6.40 -4.70 3.35
CA TRP A 73 5.07 -5.03 2.84
C TRP A 73 4.41 -3.85 2.11
N GLN A 74 4.45 -2.64 2.69
CA GLN A 74 3.89 -1.43 2.10
C GLN A 74 4.60 -1.06 0.80
N ILE A 75 5.93 -1.10 0.77
CA ILE A 75 6.73 -0.88 -0.45
C ILE A 75 6.33 -1.87 -1.55
N ARG A 76 6.25 -3.18 -1.24
CA ARG A 76 5.81 -4.19 -2.22
C ARG A 76 4.38 -3.94 -2.69
N THR A 77 3.45 -3.62 -1.79
CA THR A 77 2.07 -3.29 -2.14
C THR A 77 2.04 -2.12 -3.13
N PHE A 78 2.82 -1.06 -2.88
CA PHE A 78 2.90 0.09 -3.78
C PHE A 78 3.33 -0.32 -5.19
N TRP A 79 4.46 -1.03 -5.34
CA TRP A 79 4.98 -1.39 -6.65
C TRP A 79 4.08 -2.36 -7.42
N PHE A 80 3.47 -3.34 -6.74
CA PHE A 80 2.49 -4.21 -7.39
C PHE A 80 1.24 -3.44 -7.81
N SER A 81 0.77 -2.51 -6.99
CA SER A 81 -0.40 -1.67 -7.32
C SER A 81 -0.11 -0.78 -8.52
N LEU A 82 1.06 -0.15 -8.56
CA LEU A 82 1.51 0.66 -9.69
C LEU A 82 1.55 -0.15 -10.98
N LEU A 83 2.15 -1.35 -10.94
CA LEU A 83 2.18 -2.26 -12.08
C LEU A 83 0.76 -2.57 -12.59
N TRP A 84 -0.14 -2.95 -11.70
CA TRP A 84 -1.51 -3.31 -12.04
C TRP A 84 -2.34 -2.13 -12.57
N VAL A 85 -2.13 -0.93 -12.04
CA VAL A 85 -2.75 0.31 -12.56
C VAL A 85 -2.25 0.61 -13.97
N VAL A 86 -0.96 0.43 -14.25
CA VAL A 86 -0.41 0.61 -15.61
C VAL A 86 -1.03 -0.40 -16.58
N ILE A 87 -1.14 -1.67 -16.20
CA ILE A 87 -1.80 -2.70 -17.02
C ILE A 87 -3.27 -2.33 -17.27
N ALA A 88 -3.99 -1.85 -16.25
CA ALA A 88 -5.39 -1.44 -16.39
C ALA A 88 -5.52 -0.29 -17.38
N GLY A 89 -4.64 0.72 -17.26
CA GLY A 89 -4.57 1.86 -18.17
C GLY A 89 -4.35 1.45 -19.62
N VAL A 90 -3.47 0.46 -19.88
CA VAL A 90 -3.25 -0.08 -21.23
C VAL A 90 -4.51 -0.80 -21.76
N LEU A 91 -5.19 -1.59 -20.92
CA LEU A 91 -6.42 -2.29 -21.34
C LEU A 91 -7.54 -1.31 -21.73
N PHE A 92 -7.65 -0.17 -21.02
CA PHE A 92 -8.62 0.88 -21.33
C PHE A 92 -8.41 1.55 -22.71
N ILE A 93 -7.25 1.38 -23.36
CA ILE A 93 -6.99 1.93 -24.71
C ILE A 93 -7.84 1.25 -25.79
N THR A 94 -8.29 0.01 -25.55
CA THR A 94 -9.02 -0.79 -26.55
C THR A 94 -10.44 -1.10 -26.11
N VAL A 95 -11.40 -1.08 -27.04
CA VAL A 95 -12.82 -1.40 -26.74
C VAL A 95 -12.97 -2.80 -26.14
N ILE A 96 -12.19 -3.77 -26.61
CA ILE A 96 -12.19 -5.16 -26.11
C ILE A 96 -11.53 -5.25 -24.71
N GLY A 97 -10.53 -4.42 -24.43
CA GLY A 97 -9.84 -4.39 -23.14
C GLY A 97 -10.64 -3.72 -22.02
N ILE A 98 -11.59 -2.82 -22.34
CA ILE A 98 -12.40 -2.11 -21.34
C ILE A 98 -13.15 -3.06 -20.37
N PRO A 99 -13.91 -4.09 -20.83
CA PRO A 99 -14.54 -5.04 -19.92
C PRO A 99 -13.54 -5.76 -19.01
N ILE A 100 -12.38 -6.15 -19.56
CA ILE A 100 -11.31 -6.82 -18.81
C ILE A 100 -10.73 -5.88 -17.76
N ALA A 101 -10.51 -4.61 -18.13
CA ALA A 101 -9.99 -3.58 -17.24
C ALA A 101 -10.91 -3.37 -16.02
N TRP A 102 -12.23 -3.35 -16.21
CA TRP A 102 -13.19 -3.23 -15.12
C TRP A 102 -13.14 -4.38 -14.12
N VAL A 103 -13.14 -5.63 -14.62
CA VAL A 103 -12.98 -6.82 -13.76
C VAL A 103 -11.66 -6.75 -13.01
N MET A 104 -10.59 -6.37 -13.69
CA MET A 104 -9.27 -6.29 -13.11
C MET A 104 -9.18 -5.23 -12.01
N VAL A 105 -9.71 -4.02 -12.25
CA VAL A 105 -9.77 -2.93 -11.25
C VAL A 105 -10.48 -3.37 -9.98
N PHE A 106 -11.60 -4.10 -10.09
CA PHE A 106 -12.31 -4.62 -8.93
C PHE A 106 -11.47 -5.65 -8.14
N LEU A 107 -10.85 -6.61 -8.83
CA LEU A 107 -10.00 -7.61 -8.21
C LEU A 107 -8.77 -7.00 -7.54
N ILE A 108 -8.11 -6.04 -8.20
CA ILE A 108 -6.97 -5.32 -7.64
C ILE A 108 -7.41 -4.49 -6.43
N GLY A 109 -8.56 -3.82 -6.50
CA GLY A 109 -9.11 -3.03 -5.40
C GLY A 109 -9.40 -3.90 -4.17
N ALA A 110 -10.04 -5.06 -4.36
CA ALA A 110 -10.30 -6.02 -3.28
C ALA A 110 -8.99 -6.58 -2.69
N TRP A 111 -8.02 -6.93 -3.54
CA TRP A 111 -6.70 -7.39 -3.12
C TRP A 111 -5.95 -6.32 -2.32
N LEU A 112 -5.99 -5.06 -2.77
CA LEU A 112 -5.40 -3.91 -2.09
C LEU A 112 -6.03 -3.70 -0.71
N LEU A 113 -7.35 -3.72 -0.63
CA LEU A 113 -8.09 -3.59 0.62
C LEU A 113 -7.69 -4.67 1.62
N TYR A 114 -7.67 -5.93 1.18
CA TYR A 114 -7.20 -7.04 1.99
C TYR A 114 -5.77 -6.83 2.50
N ARG A 115 -4.83 -6.42 1.63
CA ARG A 115 -3.43 -6.16 2.00
C ARG A 115 -3.29 -5.06 3.05
N MET A 116 -4.09 -4.00 2.94
CA MET A 116 -4.11 -2.88 3.89
C MET A 116 -4.70 -3.30 5.23
N VAL A 117 -5.87 -3.93 5.23
CA VAL A 117 -6.53 -4.42 6.45
C VAL A 117 -5.66 -5.43 7.19
N ARG A 118 -5.09 -6.42 6.48
CA ARG A 118 -4.19 -7.41 7.09
C ARG A 118 -2.96 -6.76 7.72
N GLY A 119 -2.37 -5.78 7.03
CA GLY A 119 -1.23 -5.03 7.54
C GLY A 119 -1.58 -4.23 8.80
N LEU A 120 -2.71 -3.53 8.77
CA LEU A 120 -3.21 -2.73 9.89
C LEU A 120 -3.51 -3.59 11.13
N LEU A 121 -4.21 -4.71 10.96
CA LEU A 121 -4.53 -5.63 12.06
C LEU A 121 -3.26 -6.14 12.75
N ARG A 122 -2.23 -6.51 11.97
CA ARG A 122 -0.95 -6.94 12.56
C ARG A 122 -0.18 -5.81 13.23
N LEU A 123 -0.28 -4.58 12.71
CA LEU A 123 0.32 -3.42 13.35
C LEU A 123 -0.34 -3.15 14.72
N MET A 124 -1.68 -3.24 14.80
CA MET A 124 -2.43 -3.09 16.05
C MET A 124 -2.02 -4.14 17.09
N ASP A 125 -1.72 -5.36 16.64
CA ASP A 125 -1.22 -6.44 17.50
C ASP A 125 0.28 -6.31 17.85
N ASN A 126 0.99 -5.28 17.37
CA ASN A 126 2.46 -5.15 17.45
C ASN A 126 3.21 -6.37 16.87
N ARG A 127 2.65 -6.99 15.83
CA ARG A 127 3.20 -8.20 15.20
C ARG A 127 3.82 -7.89 13.85
N PRO A 128 4.86 -8.63 13.45
CA PRO A 128 5.45 -8.54 12.11
C PRO A 128 4.50 -9.12 11.05
N ILE A 129 4.76 -8.79 9.80
CA ILE A 129 4.09 -9.39 8.65
C ILE A 129 4.83 -10.66 8.21
N ASN A 130 4.15 -11.79 8.36
CA ASN A 130 4.65 -13.09 7.88
C ASN A 130 4.52 -13.17 6.35
N PHE A 131 5.62 -13.51 5.69
CA PHE A 131 5.73 -13.82 4.26
C PHE A 131 5.79 -15.35 4.10
N ASN A 132 4.69 -16.05 4.35
CA ASN A 132 4.61 -17.49 4.04
C ASN A 132 4.51 -17.70 2.53
#